data_AF-A0A923SDX7-F1
#
_entry.id   AF-A0A923SDX7-F1
#
_cell.length_a   1.000
_cell.length_b   1.000
_cell.length_c   1.000
_cell.angle_alpha   90.00
_cell.angle_beta   90.00
_cell.angle_gamma   90.00
#
_symmetry.space_group_name_H-M   'P 1'
#
loop_
_entity.id
_entity.type
_entity.pdbx_description
1 polymer ?
#
loop_
_entity_poly.entity_id
_entity_poly.type
_entity_poly.pdbx_seq_one_letter_code
_entity_poly.pdbx_strand_id
1 'polypeptide(L)'
;MDILHLAAPCRNVPVTSALDGMNTYHRYKELGRPLEYLAECWARGWSPDPVEKEQYDWACMEPVDDAREEPERAWQFILVALNTPICEPHLGVLAAGALEDLLCLHGPEFIERVEAEAVANPKFAHVLGGVWQSQMSEEIWERVQRVWDPRGWQ
;
A
#
# COMPACT_ATOMS: atom_id res chain seq x y z
N MET A 1 21.46 -24.15 28.10
CA MET A 1 20.27 -24.45 27.27
C MET A 1 20.17 -23.29 26.29
N ASP A 2 20.92 -23.40 25.20
CA ASP A 2 21.00 -22.37 24.16
C ASP A 2 19.77 -22.47 23.25
N ILE A 3 19.01 -21.39 23.14
CA ILE A 3 17.98 -21.24 22.11
C ILE A 3 18.54 -20.24 21.09
N LEU A 4 19.29 -20.78 20.12
CA LEU A 4 19.68 -20.05 18.93
C LEU A 4 18.55 -20.18 17.89
N HIS A 5 18.02 -19.01 17.51
CA HIS A 5 17.61 -18.61 16.16
C HIS A 5 17.14 -19.72 15.20
N LEU A 6 15.84 -19.74 14.91
CA LEU A 6 15.34 -20.25 13.64
C LEU A 6 14.49 -19.14 12.96
N ALA A 7 15.19 -18.15 12.38
CA ALA A 7 14.60 -17.35 11.32
C ALA A 7 14.46 -18.27 10.10
N ALA A 8 13.24 -18.47 9.63
CA ALA A 8 13.01 -19.19 8.38
C ALA A 8 13.66 -18.39 7.23
N PRO A 9 14.45 -19.02 6.34
CA PRO A 9 15.01 -18.31 5.20
C PRO A 9 13.86 -17.91 4.26
N CYS A 10 13.80 -16.63 3.91
CA CYS A 10 13.04 -16.12 2.78
C CYS A 10 13.31 -17.03 1.58
N ARG A 11 12.27 -17.68 1.05
CA ARG A 11 12.41 -18.53 -0.13
C ARG A 11 12.85 -17.64 -1.29
N ASN A 12 14.11 -17.76 -1.70
CA ASN A 12 14.55 -17.27 -3.01
C ASN A 12 13.80 -18.08 -4.07
N VAL A 13 12.74 -17.49 -4.60
CA VAL A 13 12.10 -17.98 -5.83
C VAL A 13 13.11 -17.76 -6.95
N PRO A 14 13.55 -18.80 -7.67
CA PRO A 14 14.49 -18.62 -8.77
C PRO A 14 13.80 -17.77 -9.85
N VAL A 15 14.35 -16.58 -10.10
CA VAL A 15 13.98 -15.75 -11.25
C VAL A 15 14.43 -16.52 -12.50
N THR A 16 13.50 -17.19 -13.17
CA THR A 16 13.78 -17.87 -14.44
C THR A 16 14.04 -16.85 -15.53
N SER A 17 15.00 -17.11 -16.43
CA SER A 17 15.38 -16.25 -17.56
C SER A 17 14.23 -15.92 -18.53
N ALA A 18 13.06 -16.57 -18.39
CA ALA A 18 11.86 -16.27 -19.15
C ALA A 18 11.23 -14.91 -18.77
N LEU A 19 11.46 -14.43 -17.54
CA LEU A 19 10.93 -13.14 -17.05
C LEU A 19 11.76 -11.93 -17.51
N ASP A 20 12.99 -12.17 -17.98
CA ASP A 20 13.88 -11.12 -18.49
C ASP A 20 13.38 -10.69 -19.88
N GLY A 21 12.73 -9.53 -19.94
CA GLY A 21 12.15 -8.96 -21.16
C GLY A 21 10.63 -8.97 -21.21
N MET A 22 9.95 -9.56 -20.23
CA MET A 22 8.50 -9.39 -20.10
C MET A 22 8.16 -7.96 -19.66
N ASN A 23 7.07 -7.42 -20.21
CA ASN A 23 6.46 -6.21 -19.67
C ASN A 23 6.14 -6.43 -18.17
N THR A 24 6.39 -5.40 -17.36
CA THR A 24 6.30 -5.42 -15.90
C THR A 24 4.91 -5.84 -15.40
N TYR A 25 3.84 -5.48 -16.13
CA TYR A 25 2.47 -5.93 -15.87
C TYR A 25 2.28 -7.44 -16.09
N HIS A 26 2.76 -7.98 -17.22
CA HIS A 26 2.64 -9.41 -17.50
C HIS A 26 3.40 -10.23 -16.47
N ARG A 27 4.61 -9.80 -16.07
CA ARG A 27 5.36 -10.42 -14.98
C ARG A 27 4.58 -10.39 -13.67
N TYR A 28 3.94 -9.28 -13.32
CA TYR A 28 3.08 -9.20 -12.13
C TYR A 28 1.95 -10.22 -12.16
N LYS A 29 1.26 -10.39 -13.30
CA LYS A 29 0.15 -11.35 -13.44
C LYS A 29 0.64 -12.81 -13.39
N GLU A 30 1.72 -13.13 -14.09
CA GLU A 30 2.33 -14.48 -14.10
C GLU A 30 2.83 -14.91 -12.72
N LEU A 31 3.34 -13.98 -11.92
CA LEU A 31 3.77 -14.24 -10.54
C LEU A 31 2.60 -14.38 -9.55
N GLY A 32 1.35 -14.30 -10.01
CA GLY A 32 0.17 -14.40 -9.14
C GLY A 32 -0.12 -13.12 -8.35
N ARG A 33 0.20 -11.96 -8.93
CA ARG A 33 -0.03 -10.63 -8.35
C ARG A 33 0.61 -10.41 -6.97
N PRO A 34 1.93 -10.62 -6.77
CA PRO A 34 2.57 -10.44 -5.47
C PRO A 34 2.57 -8.95 -5.05
N LEU A 35 2.28 -8.69 -3.77
CA LEU A 35 2.11 -7.33 -3.24
C LEU A 35 3.43 -6.57 -3.17
N GLU A 36 4.53 -7.24 -2.86
CA GLU A 36 5.87 -6.64 -2.78
C GLU A 36 6.32 -6.14 -4.15
N TYR A 37 6.08 -6.96 -5.19
CA TYR A 37 6.35 -6.56 -6.57
C TYR A 37 5.44 -5.42 -7.02
N LEU A 38 4.16 -5.45 -6.62
CA LEU A 38 3.23 -4.36 -6.91
C LEU A 38 3.67 -3.07 -6.23
N ALA A 39 4.14 -3.10 -4.98
CA ALA A 39 4.61 -1.92 -4.26
C ALA A 39 5.82 -1.27 -4.94
N GLU A 40 6.79 -2.08 -5.39
CA GLU A 40 7.93 -1.58 -6.17
C GLU A 40 7.49 -0.95 -7.50
N CYS A 41 6.59 -1.62 -8.24
CA CYS A 41 6.08 -1.10 -9.51
C CYS A 41 5.26 0.18 -9.30
N TRP A 42 4.37 0.19 -8.31
CA TRP A 42 3.55 1.34 -7.97
C TRP A 42 4.40 2.56 -7.63
N ALA A 43 5.45 2.40 -6.81
CA ALA A 43 6.37 3.50 -6.49
C ALA A 43 7.06 4.04 -7.76
N ARG A 44 7.53 3.16 -8.65
CA ARG A 44 8.15 3.58 -9.93
C ARG A 44 7.15 4.23 -10.89
N GLY A 45 5.86 3.89 -10.84
CA GLY A 45 4.80 4.58 -11.57
C GLY A 45 4.63 6.06 -11.18
N TRP A 46 5.18 6.45 -10.04
CA TRP A 46 5.25 7.83 -9.56
C TRP A 46 6.62 8.48 -9.78
N SER A 47 7.53 7.82 -10.49
CA SER A 47 8.85 8.37 -10.82
C SER A 47 8.74 9.68 -11.61
N PRO A 48 9.63 10.67 -11.36
CA PRO A 48 9.74 11.87 -12.19
C PRO A 48 10.40 11.58 -13.55
N ASP A 49 11.06 10.43 -13.73
CA ASP A 49 11.57 10.00 -15.03
C ASP A 49 10.40 9.52 -15.90
N PRO A 50 10.12 10.18 -17.05
CA PRO A 50 8.99 9.81 -17.89
C PRO A 50 9.12 8.40 -18.49
N VAL A 51 10.34 7.90 -18.73
CA VAL A 51 10.55 6.56 -19.30
C VAL A 51 10.25 5.49 -18.25
N GLU A 52 10.73 5.69 -17.02
CA GLU A 52 10.39 4.81 -15.91
C GLU A 52 8.89 4.88 -15.61
N LYS A 53 8.32 6.09 -15.52
CA LYS A 53 6.89 6.28 -15.30
C LYS A 53 6.04 5.52 -16.31
N GLU A 54 6.30 5.67 -17.61
CA GLU A 54 5.57 4.97 -18.67
C GLU A 54 5.69 3.44 -18.54
N GLN A 55 6.82 2.92 -18.06
CA GLN A 55 7.01 1.48 -17.87
C GLN A 55 6.16 0.91 -16.70
N TYR A 56 5.78 1.72 -15.72
CA TYR A 56 5.12 1.28 -14.49
C TYR A 56 3.76 1.95 -14.22
N ASP A 57 3.26 2.77 -15.14
CA ASP A 57 2.01 3.53 -14.98
C ASP A 57 0.79 2.63 -14.71
N TRP A 58 0.78 1.42 -15.26
CA TRP A 58 -0.24 0.39 -15.03
C TRP A 58 -0.44 0.09 -13.55
N ALA A 59 0.61 0.21 -12.71
CA ALA A 59 0.56 -0.15 -11.30
C ALA A 59 -0.14 0.92 -10.46
N CYS A 60 -0.26 2.16 -10.95
CA CYS A 60 -0.80 3.29 -10.18
C CYS A 60 -2.24 3.05 -9.71
N MET A 61 -3.07 2.40 -10.54
CA MET A 61 -4.50 2.19 -10.27
C MET A 61 -4.79 0.87 -9.56
N GLU A 62 -3.90 -0.13 -9.62
CA GLU A 62 -4.17 -1.45 -9.05
C GLU A 62 -4.58 -1.41 -7.56
N PRO A 63 -3.91 -0.66 -6.66
CA PRO A 63 -4.35 -0.57 -5.27
C PRO A 63 -5.71 0.11 -5.06
N VAL A 64 -6.07 1.03 -5.95
CA VAL A 64 -7.36 1.76 -5.92
C VAL A 64 -8.48 0.85 -6.43
N ASP A 65 -8.22 0.10 -7.49
CA ASP A 65 -9.17 -0.91 -8.00
C ASP A 65 -9.36 -2.04 -6.97
N ASP A 66 -8.27 -2.51 -6.36
CA ASP A 66 -8.33 -3.49 -5.26
C ASP A 66 -9.14 -2.95 -4.07
N ALA A 67 -9.10 -1.64 -3.76
CA ALA A 67 -9.89 -1.08 -2.66
C ALA A 67 -11.40 -1.22 -2.88
N ARG A 68 -11.84 -1.32 -4.13
CA ARG A 68 -13.25 -1.54 -4.51
C ARG A 68 -13.59 -3.02 -4.68
N GLU A 69 -12.68 -3.81 -5.25
CA GLU A 69 -12.97 -5.16 -5.71
C GLU A 69 -12.46 -6.25 -4.75
N GLU A 70 -11.34 -5.98 -4.07
CA GLU A 70 -10.61 -6.90 -3.19
C GLU A 70 -10.09 -6.17 -1.93
N PRO A 71 -10.96 -5.64 -1.04
CA PRO A 71 -10.57 -4.68 0.00
C PRO A 71 -9.53 -5.22 1.00
N GLU A 72 -9.52 -6.53 1.27
CA GLU A 72 -8.46 -7.14 2.10
C GLU A 72 -7.09 -7.08 1.42
N ARG A 73 -7.06 -7.23 0.10
CA ARG A 73 -5.82 -7.13 -0.68
C ARG A 73 -5.32 -5.69 -0.71
N ALA A 74 -6.21 -4.72 -0.87
CA ALA A 74 -5.86 -3.30 -0.77
C ALA A 74 -5.30 -2.94 0.62
N TRP A 75 -5.93 -3.43 1.69
CA TRP A 75 -5.40 -3.28 3.05
C TRP A 75 -3.98 -3.84 3.19
N GLN A 76 -3.75 -5.07 2.70
CA GLN A 76 -2.42 -5.68 2.74
C GLN A 76 -1.41 -4.89 1.91
N PHE A 77 -1.80 -4.38 0.73
CA PHE A 77 -0.96 -3.52 -0.08
C PHE A 77 -0.55 -2.25 0.68
N ILE A 78 -1.48 -1.57 1.36
CA ILE A 78 -1.19 -0.36 2.15
C ILE A 78 -0.10 -0.65 3.20
N LEU A 79 -0.21 -1.77 3.91
CA LEU A 79 0.78 -2.18 4.91
C LEU A 79 2.13 -2.54 4.27
N VAL A 80 2.14 -3.20 3.10
CA VAL A 80 3.38 -3.52 2.37
C VAL A 80 4.05 -2.25 1.86
N ALA A 81 3.29 -1.33 1.25
CA ALA A 81 3.79 -0.06 0.74
C ALA A 81 4.40 0.79 1.88
N LEU A 82 3.75 0.84 3.04
CA LEU A 82 4.30 1.51 4.23
C LEU A 82 5.63 0.91 4.71
N ASN A 83 5.88 -0.37 4.48
CA ASN A 83 7.14 -1.02 4.86
C ASN A 83 8.16 -1.10 3.71
N THR A 84 7.85 -0.52 2.56
CA THR A 84 8.69 -0.56 1.36
C THR A 84 9.39 0.79 1.16
N PRO A 85 10.73 0.88 1.29
CA PRO A 85 11.43 2.18 1.30
C PRO A 85 11.24 3.05 0.06
N ILE A 86 11.10 2.46 -1.13
CA ILE A 86 10.89 3.23 -2.37
C ILE A 86 9.51 3.91 -2.42
N CYS A 87 8.55 3.46 -1.60
CA CYS A 87 7.22 4.08 -1.50
C CYS A 87 7.20 5.35 -0.63
N GLU A 88 8.24 5.60 0.18
CA GLU A 88 8.28 6.73 1.13
C GLU A 88 7.91 8.08 0.50
N PRO A 89 8.46 8.47 -0.66
CA PRO A 89 8.16 9.77 -1.27
C PRO A 89 6.71 9.88 -1.77
N HIS A 90 5.98 8.77 -1.83
CA HIS A 90 4.67 8.64 -2.46
C HIS A 90 3.55 8.36 -1.45
N LEU A 91 3.84 8.39 -0.14
CA LEU A 91 2.85 8.08 0.90
C LEU A 91 1.64 9.03 0.89
N GLY A 92 1.78 10.27 0.42
CA GLY A 92 0.63 11.16 0.21
C GLY A 92 -0.33 10.67 -0.87
N VAL A 93 0.20 10.03 -1.92
CA VAL A 93 -0.61 9.39 -2.96
C VAL A 93 -1.28 8.13 -2.43
N LEU A 94 -0.59 7.37 -1.58
CA LEU A 94 -1.18 6.20 -0.90
C LEU A 94 -2.36 6.62 -0.02
N ALA A 95 -2.22 7.71 0.72
CA ALA A 95 -3.23 8.27 1.62
C ALA A 95 -4.49 8.72 0.85
N ALA A 96 -4.32 9.63 -0.11
CA ALA A 96 -5.42 10.19 -0.92
C ALA A 96 -5.94 9.25 -2.02
N GLY A 97 -5.40 8.03 -2.10
CA GLY A 97 -5.80 6.99 -3.04
C GLY A 97 -6.35 5.78 -2.31
N ALA A 98 -5.62 4.66 -2.37
CA ALA A 98 -6.09 3.38 -1.88
C ALA A 98 -6.58 3.39 -0.41
N LEU A 99 -5.95 4.14 0.49
CA LEU A 99 -6.38 4.21 1.89
C LEU A 99 -7.68 5.00 2.06
N GLU A 100 -7.81 6.15 1.39
CA GLU A 100 -9.05 6.93 1.35
C GLU A 100 -10.20 6.13 0.72
N ASP A 101 -9.96 5.50 -0.42
CA ASP A 101 -10.98 4.72 -1.14
C ASP A 101 -11.43 3.51 -0.32
N LEU A 102 -10.50 2.81 0.34
CA LEU A 102 -10.83 1.70 1.23
C LEU A 102 -11.74 2.15 2.38
N LEU A 103 -11.44 3.30 2.98
CA LEU A 103 -12.23 3.85 4.09
C LEU A 103 -13.58 4.44 3.63
N CYS A 104 -13.65 5.00 2.43
CA CYS A 104 -14.91 5.47 1.83
C CYS A 104 -15.86 4.30 1.54
N LEU A 105 -15.34 3.20 1.00
CA LEU A 105 -16.15 2.07 0.54
C LEU A 105 -16.42 1.05 1.65
N HIS A 106 -15.45 0.86 2.56
CA HIS A 106 -15.43 -0.22 3.55
C HIS A 106 -15.05 0.27 4.96
N GLY A 107 -15.28 1.55 5.25
CA GLY A 107 -14.98 2.16 6.54
C GLY A 107 -15.50 1.36 7.74
N PRO A 108 -16.80 0.98 7.79
CA PRO A 108 -17.35 0.19 8.90
C PRO A 108 -16.62 -1.13 9.16
N GLU A 109 -16.16 -1.81 8.11
CA GLU A 109 -15.46 -3.10 8.21
C GLU A 109 -13.98 -2.96 8.63
N PHE A 110 -13.33 -1.84 8.29
CA PHE A 110 -11.89 -1.65 8.49
C PHE A 110 -11.51 -0.71 9.64
N ILE A 111 -12.44 0.11 10.14
CA ILE A 111 -12.09 1.19 11.08
C ILE A 111 -11.42 0.69 12.37
N GLU A 112 -11.81 -0.47 12.92
CA GLU A 112 -11.16 -1.03 14.10
C GLU A 112 -9.70 -1.42 13.84
N ARG A 113 -9.40 -1.92 12.62
CA ARG A 113 -8.03 -2.27 12.20
C ARG A 113 -7.19 -1.03 11.94
N VAL A 114 -7.80 0.00 11.37
CA VAL A 114 -7.17 1.32 11.17
C VAL A 114 -6.77 1.92 12.51
N GLU A 115 -7.65 1.91 13.50
CA GLU A 115 -7.36 2.40 14.85
C GLU A 115 -6.23 1.59 15.51
N ALA A 116 -6.30 0.25 15.43
CA ALA A 116 -5.27 -0.61 16.02
C ALA A 116 -3.90 -0.40 15.36
N GLU A 117 -3.84 -0.31 14.03
CA GLU A 117 -2.59 -0.07 13.30
C GLU A 117 -2.03 1.32 13.59
N ALA A 118 -2.86 2.36 13.62
CA ALA A 118 -2.40 3.72 13.94
C ALA A 118 -1.80 3.82 15.36
N VAL A 119 -2.35 3.08 16.32
CA VAL A 119 -1.79 2.99 17.69
C VAL A 119 -0.45 2.28 17.70
N ALA A 120 -0.30 1.20 16.92
CA ALA A 120 0.92 0.39 16.89
C ALA A 120 2.03 0.99 16.01
N ASN A 121 1.67 1.79 15.01
CA ASN A 121 2.55 2.23 13.93
C ASN A 121 2.43 3.75 13.70
N PRO A 122 3.34 4.56 14.29
CA PRO A 122 3.34 6.01 14.12
C PRO A 122 3.43 6.47 12.66
N LYS A 123 4.05 5.67 11.79
CA LYS A 123 4.11 5.97 10.36
C LYS A 123 2.75 5.82 9.70
N PHE A 124 1.99 4.78 10.05
CA PHE A 124 0.61 4.62 9.59
C PHE A 124 -0.26 5.79 10.08
N ALA A 125 -0.15 6.16 11.37
CA ALA A 125 -0.86 7.33 11.91
C ALA A 125 -0.51 8.62 11.15
N HIS A 126 0.75 8.83 10.80
CA HIS A 126 1.15 9.94 9.95
C HIS A 126 0.51 9.87 8.57
N VAL A 127 0.53 8.72 7.89
CA VAL A 127 -0.09 8.58 6.56
C VAL A 127 -1.61 8.78 6.59
N LEU A 128 -2.30 8.38 7.66
CA LEU A 128 -3.73 8.72 7.85
C LEU A 128 -3.98 10.23 7.82
N GLY A 129 -3.01 11.05 8.25
CA GLY A 129 -3.10 12.50 8.19
C GLY A 129 -3.28 13.08 6.78
N GLY A 130 -2.90 12.32 5.74
CA GLY A 130 -3.08 12.70 4.34
C GLY A 130 -4.38 12.21 3.69
N VAL A 131 -5.24 11.50 4.43
CA VAL A 131 -6.55 11.01 3.95
C VAL A 131 -7.56 12.15 3.98
N TRP A 132 -8.43 12.23 2.97
CA TRP A 132 -9.55 13.18 2.94
C TRP A 132 -10.85 12.48 3.32
N GLN A 133 -11.78 13.22 3.95
CA GLN A 133 -13.07 12.66 4.34
C GLN A 133 -13.83 12.04 3.15
N SER A 134 -13.80 12.70 1.98
CA SER A 134 -14.46 12.24 0.76
C SER A 134 -15.89 11.72 1.00
N GLN A 135 -16.14 10.43 0.78
CA GLN A 135 -17.46 9.79 0.90
C GLN A 135 -17.62 9.03 2.24
N MET A 136 -16.65 9.10 3.15
CA MET A 136 -16.78 8.52 4.49
C MET A 136 -17.94 9.15 5.24
N SER A 137 -18.66 8.36 6.02
CA SER A 137 -19.62 8.90 6.98
C SER A 137 -18.90 9.76 8.02
N GLU A 138 -19.64 10.69 8.64
CA GLU A 138 -19.11 11.50 9.74
C GLU A 138 -18.57 10.61 10.87
N GLU A 139 -19.24 9.51 11.19
CA GLU A 139 -18.79 8.56 12.22
C GLU A 139 -17.41 7.96 11.89
N ILE A 140 -17.20 7.50 10.65
CA ILE A 140 -15.91 6.93 10.24
C ILE A 140 -14.84 8.00 10.23
N TRP A 141 -15.15 9.18 9.71
CA TRP A 141 -14.21 10.29 9.64
C TRP A 141 -13.76 10.76 11.03
N GLU A 142 -14.68 10.93 11.97
CA GLU A 142 -14.36 11.27 13.36
C GLU A 142 -13.42 10.25 14.00
N ARG A 143 -13.61 8.96 13.71
CA ARG A 143 -12.73 7.90 14.23
C ARG A 143 -11.35 7.95 13.63
N VAL A 144 -11.22 8.19 12.32
CA VAL A 144 -9.94 8.44 11.65
C VAL A 144 -9.21 9.62 12.32
N GLN A 145 -9.90 10.74 12.52
CA GLN A 145 -9.32 11.93 13.12
C GLN A 145 -8.85 11.76 14.58
N ARG A 146 -9.37 10.76 15.31
CA ARG A 146 -8.91 10.45 16.68
C ARG A 146 -7.55 9.77 16.72
N VAL A 147 -7.15 9.11 15.64
CA VAL A 147 -5.95 8.28 15.59
C VAL A 147 -4.91 8.73 14.57
N TRP A 148 -5.23 9.68 13.70
CA TRP A 148 -4.28 10.25 12.74
C TRP A 148 -3.23 11.17 13.39
N ASP A 149 -2.14 11.40 12.68
CA ASP A 149 -1.17 12.45 12.98
C ASP A 149 -1.09 13.45 11.80
N PRO A 150 -1.84 14.56 11.85
CA PRO A 150 -1.93 15.51 10.75
C PRO A 150 -0.71 16.44 10.65
N ARG A 151 0.29 16.32 11.54
CA ARG A 151 1.49 17.16 11.50
C ARG A 151 2.24 16.92 10.20
N GLY A 152 2.53 18.01 9.46
CA GLY A 152 3.26 17.96 8.19
C GLY A 152 2.39 17.80 6.95
N TRP A 153 1.06 17.68 7.10
CA TRP A 153 0.11 17.66 5.98
C TRP A 153 -0.61 19.00 5.72
N GLN A 154 -0.37 20.01 6.57
CA GLN A 154 -0.96 21.35 6.51
C GLN A 154 -0.19 22.30 5.59
#